data_AF-A0A447KZV9-F1
#
_entry.id   AF-A0A447KZV9-F1
#
_cell.length_a   1.000
_cell.length_b   1.000
_cell.length_c   1.000
_cell.angle_alpha   90.00
_cell.angle_beta   90.00
_cell.angle_gamma   90.00
#
_symmetry.space_group_name_H-M   'P 1'
#
loop_
_entity.id
_entity.type
_entity.pdbx_description
1 polymer ?
#
loop_
_entity_poly.entity_id
_entity_poly.type
_entity_poly.pdbx_seq_one_letter_code
_entity_poly.pdbx_strand_id
1 'polypeptide(L)'
;MKWRWTPSFDSVSVATTYREKLAESGVIFCSFGEAIQEYPDLVRKYLGRVVPSNDNFFAALNAAVASDGTFVYVPKGVRCPMELSTYFRINAAKTGQFERTILIADEGSYVSYIEGCSAPVRDSYQLHAAVVEVILHKDAEVKYSTVQNWFSGGDSKGGILNFVTKRALCEGANSKMSWTQSETGSAITWKYPSVILQGDNSIGEFFSVALTSGHQQADTGTKMIHIGKNTKSTIIAKGISAGHSENTYRGLVKILPGQKTRATLPSAIRC
;
A
#
# COMPACT_ATOMS: atom_id res chain seq x y z
N MET A 1 -40.57 -8.32 -5.73
CA MET A 1 -39.68 -7.81 -4.66
C MET A 1 -38.48 -7.16 -5.31
N LYS A 2 -38.35 -5.83 -5.19
CA LYS A 2 -37.21 -5.06 -5.72
C LYS A 2 -36.03 -5.20 -4.74
N TRP A 3 -34.92 -5.75 -5.20
CA TRP A 3 -33.66 -5.78 -4.46
C TRP A 3 -33.07 -4.36 -4.45
N ARG A 4 -33.09 -3.72 -3.29
CA ARG A 4 -32.52 -2.38 -3.07
C ARG A 4 -31.11 -2.58 -2.52
N TRP A 5 -30.10 -2.50 -3.40
CA TRP A 5 -28.71 -2.39 -2.99
C TRP A 5 -28.52 -1.03 -2.34
N THR A 6 -28.31 -0.98 -1.03
CA THR A 6 -27.80 0.20 -0.32
C THR A 6 -26.28 0.09 -0.26
N PRO A 7 -25.52 1.00 -0.90
CA PRO A 7 -24.09 1.10 -0.67
C PRO A 7 -23.86 1.54 0.78
N SER A 8 -23.14 0.75 1.57
CA SER A 8 -22.63 1.19 2.87
C SER A 8 -21.42 2.10 2.62
N PHE A 9 -21.63 3.41 2.60
CA PHE A 9 -20.57 4.40 2.56
C PHE A 9 -19.88 4.48 3.93
N ASP A 10 -18.73 3.85 4.08
CA ASP A 10 -17.86 4.01 5.27
C ASP A 10 -16.61 4.87 5.00
N SER A 11 -16.46 5.42 3.79
CA SER A 11 -15.45 6.43 3.49
C SER A 11 -16.06 7.83 3.57
N VAL A 12 -16.11 8.43 4.75
CA VAL A 12 -16.30 9.89 4.86
C VAL A 12 -14.97 10.54 4.53
N SER A 13 -14.64 10.61 3.24
CA SER A 13 -13.52 11.41 2.79
C SER A 13 -13.94 12.88 2.74
N VAL A 14 -12.94 13.73 2.93
CA VAL A 14 -12.94 15.18 2.69
C VAL A 14 -13.15 15.45 1.18
N ALA A 15 -14.22 14.89 0.61
CA ALA A 15 -14.41 14.62 -0.81
C ALA A 15 -15.11 15.76 -1.56
N THR A 16 -15.74 16.71 -0.87
CA THR A 16 -16.49 17.76 -1.57
C THR A 16 -15.63 18.97 -1.93
N THR A 17 -14.72 19.42 -1.07
CA THR A 17 -14.00 20.68 -1.29
C THR A 17 -12.81 20.58 -2.26
N TYR A 18 -12.27 19.37 -2.49
CA TYR A 18 -11.04 19.20 -3.29
C TYR A 18 -11.26 18.47 -4.62
N ARG A 19 -12.46 17.95 -4.87
CA ARG A 19 -12.78 17.20 -6.10
C ARG A 19 -12.71 18.08 -7.34
N GLU A 20 -13.15 19.33 -7.25
CA GLU A 20 -13.07 20.30 -8.34
C GLU A 20 -11.61 20.61 -8.72
N LYS A 21 -10.75 20.92 -7.74
CA LYS A 21 -9.32 21.20 -7.97
C LYS A 21 -8.56 20.01 -8.54
N LEU A 22 -8.88 18.79 -8.11
CA LEU A 22 -8.29 17.57 -8.67
C LEU A 22 -8.76 17.35 -10.10
N ALA A 23 -10.06 17.58 -10.38
CA ALA A 23 -10.63 17.47 -11.71
C ALA A 23 -10.04 18.50 -12.69
N GLU A 24 -9.80 19.74 -12.26
CA GLU A 24 -9.10 20.78 -13.05
C GLU A 24 -7.69 20.35 -13.46
N SER A 25 -7.02 19.56 -12.62
CA SER A 25 -5.68 19.01 -12.90
C SER A 25 -5.73 17.66 -13.62
N GLY A 26 -6.93 17.15 -13.94
CA GLY A 26 -7.14 15.83 -14.55
C GLY A 26 -6.83 14.64 -13.63
N VAL A 27 -6.59 14.87 -12.33
CA VAL A 27 -6.30 13.81 -11.36
C VAL A 27 -7.60 13.07 -11.04
N ILE A 28 -7.59 11.75 -11.23
CA ILE A 28 -8.68 10.89 -10.80
C ILE A 28 -8.35 10.41 -9.39
N PHE A 29 -9.24 10.70 -8.44
CA PHE A 29 -9.18 10.19 -7.08
C PHE A 29 -10.58 9.81 -6.62
N CYS A 30 -10.88 8.52 -6.64
CA CYS A 30 -12.21 7.99 -6.32
C CYS A 30 -12.11 6.60 -5.68
N SER A 31 -13.25 6.03 -5.28
CA SER A 31 -13.30 4.65 -4.81
C SER A 31 -13.02 3.66 -5.95
N PHE A 32 -12.54 2.46 -5.60
CA PHE A 32 -12.31 1.40 -6.58
C PHE A 32 -13.60 1.03 -7.36
N GLY A 33 -14.75 1.00 -6.67
CA GLY A 33 -16.05 0.75 -7.30
C GLY A 33 -16.47 1.83 -8.30
N GLU A 34 -16.31 3.12 -7.96
CA GLU A 34 -16.56 4.22 -8.90
C GLU A 34 -15.62 4.13 -10.11
N ALA A 35 -14.34 3.80 -9.91
CA ALA A 35 -13.40 3.68 -11.01
C ALA A 35 -13.75 2.58 -12.02
N ILE A 36 -14.31 1.46 -11.56
CA ILE A 36 -14.80 0.39 -12.44
C ILE A 36 -15.97 0.88 -13.30
N GLN A 37 -16.85 1.73 -12.75
CA GLN A 37 -18.02 2.24 -13.45
C GLN A 37 -17.67 3.37 -14.42
N GLU A 38 -16.88 4.35 -13.97
CA GLU A 38 -16.59 5.58 -14.71
C GLU A 38 -15.35 5.47 -15.62
N TYR A 39 -14.37 4.62 -15.26
CA TYR A 39 -13.10 4.47 -15.98
C TYR A 39 -12.75 2.99 -16.27
N PRO A 40 -13.66 2.18 -16.81
CA PRO A 40 -13.50 0.73 -16.94
C PRO A 40 -12.26 0.33 -17.75
N ASP A 41 -11.94 1.06 -18.81
CA ASP A 41 -10.79 0.75 -19.67
C ASP A 41 -9.45 1.02 -18.98
N LEU A 42 -9.41 2.08 -18.16
CA LEU A 42 -8.22 2.43 -17.39
C LEU A 42 -7.99 1.42 -16.27
N VAL A 43 -9.05 1.04 -15.54
CA VAL A 43 -8.96 0.00 -14.51
C VAL A 43 -8.53 -1.33 -15.14
N ARG A 44 -9.15 -1.75 -16.23
CA ARG A 44 -8.80 -3.00 -16.94
C ARG A 44 -7.33 -3.02 -17.39
N LYS A 45 -6.78 -1.88 -17.80
CA LYS A 45 -5.38 -1.76 -18.23
C LYS A 45 -4.37 -2.04 -17.10
N TYR A 46 -4.70 -1.70 -15.85
CA TYR A 46 -3.75 -1.72 -14.73
C TYR A 46 -4.05 -2.74 -13.63
N LEU A 47 -5.30 -3.14 -13.45
CA LEU A 47 -5.71 -4.09 -12.42
C LEU A 47 -4.98 -5.44 -12.58
N GLY A 48 -4.33 -5.89 -11.52
CA GLY A 48 -3.63 -7.18 -11.47
C GLY A 48 -2.31 -7.21 -12.24
N ARG A 49 -1.87 -6.08 -12.80
CA ARG A 49 -0.62 -5.99 -13.58
C ARG A 49 0.61 -6.14 -12.70
N VAL A 50 0.52 -5.73 -11.44
CA VAL A 50 1.64 -5.74 -10.49
C VAL A 50 1.43 -6.82 -9.43
N VAL A 51 0.20 -6.99 -8.95
CA VAL A 51 -0.19 -8.06 -8.02
C VAL A 51 -1.31 -8.89 -8.65
N PRO A 52 -0.98 -9.93 -9.43
CA PRO A 52 -1.96 -10.80 -10.07
C PRO A 52 -2.89 -11.49 -9.06
N SER A 53 -4.04 -11.95 -9.53
CA SER A 53 -5.03 -12.66 -8.70
C SER A 53 -4.53 -14.00 -8.16
N ASN A 54 -3.40 -14.53 -8.64
CA ASN A 54 -2.79 -15.76 -8.14
C ASN A 54 -1.43 -15.53 -7.46
N ASP A 55 -1.12 -14.29 -7.08
CA ASP A 55 0.19 -13.92 -6.52
C ASP A 55 0.52 -14.67 -5.22
N ASN A 56 -0.44 -14.75 -4.31
CA ASN A 56 -0.37 -15.50 -3.07
C ASN A 56 -1.79 -15.75 -2.53
N PHE A 57 -1.91 -16.53 -1.46
CA PHE A 57 -3.20 -16.93 -0.90
C PHE A 57 -4.12 -15.74 -0.57
N PHE A 58 -3.62 -14.71 0.13
CA PHE A 58 -4.44 -13.56 0.55
C PHE A 58 -4.68 -12.58 -0.60
N ALA A 59 -3.73 -12.46 -1.54
CA ALA A 59 -3.96 -11.68 -2.77
C ALA A 59 -5.05 -12.30 -3.66
N ALA A 60 -5.11 -13.63 -3.73
CA ALA A 60 -6.16 -14.35 -4.45
C ALA A 60 -7.53 -14.19 -3.82
N LEU A 61 -7.60 -14.33 -2.49
CA LEU A 61 -8.83 -14.04 -1.75
C LEU A 61 -9.27 -12.59 -1.97
N ASN A 62 -8.37 -11.62 -1.81
CA ASN A 62 -8.64 -10.20 -2.06
C ASN A 62 -9.17 -9.97 -3.48
N ALA A 63 -8.52 -10.52 -4.51
CA ALA A 63 -8.95 -10.34 -5.90
C ALA A 63 -10.37 -10.87 -6.17
N ALA A 64 -10.82 -11.90 -5.42
CA ALA A 64 -12.15 -12.48 -5.58
C ALA A 64 -13.26 -11.71 -4.85
N VAL A 65 -12.94 -11.06 -3.71
CA VAL A 65 -13.96 -10.52 -2.79
C VAL A 65 -13.87 -9.02 -2.54
N ALA A 66 -12.81 -8.35 -3.01
CA ALA A 66 -12.62 -6.92 -2.78
C ALA A 66 -13.72 -6.09 -3.46
N SER A 67 -14.51 -5.39 -2.65
CA SER A 67 -15.48 -4.38 -3.07
C SER A 67 -15.01 -2.95 -2.78
N ASP A 68 -14.08 -2.81 -1.83
CA ASP A 68 -13.62 -1.53 -1.31
C ASP A 68 -12.21 -1.21 -1.82
N GLY A 69 -11.81 0.05 -1.71
CA GLY A 69 -10.46 0.50 -2.03
C GLY A 69 -10.46 1.82 -2.79
N THR A 70 -9.29 2.16 -3.31
CA THR A 70 -9.01 3.49 -3.88
C THR A 70 -8.44 3.36 -5.28
N PHE A 71 -8.89 4.21 -6.19
CA PHE A 71 -8.27 4.38 -7.49
C PHE A 71 -7.70 5.79 -7.63
N VAL A 72 -6.43 5.87 -7.99
CA VAL A 72 -5.72 7.12 -8.24
C VAL A 72 -5.07 7.07 -9.61
N TYR A 73 -5.32 8.07 -10.44
CA TYR A 73 -4.59 8.30 -11.69
C TYR A 73 -4.11 9.73 -11.77
N VAL A 74 -2.82 9.91 -11.99
CA VAL A 74 -2.17 11.22 -12.14
C VAL A 74 -1.68 11.36 -13.58
N PRO A 75 -2.23 12.30 -14.37
CA PRO A 75 -1.89 12.45 -15.78
C PRO A 75 -0.45 12.88 -16.04
N LYS A 76 -0.02 12.71 -17.30
CA LYS A 76 1.30 13.11 -17.77
C LYS A 76 1.61 14.58 -17.45
N GLY A 77 2.80 14.82 -16.89
CA GLY A 77 3.32 16.14 -16.53
C GLY A 77 2.62 16.80 -15.34
N VAL A 78 1.65 16.14 -14.70
CA VAL A 78 0.89 16.71 -13.61
C VAL A 78 1.59 16.44 -12.29
N ARG A 79 1.98 17.51 -11.59
CA ARG A 79 2.27 17.46 -10.17
C ARG A 79 0.96 17.64 -9.41
N CYS A 80 0.52 16.61 -8.70
CA CYS A 80 -0.71 16.65 -7.91
C CYS A 80 -0.69 17.89 -6.99
N PRO A 81 -1.72 18.75 -7.04
CA PRO A 81 -1.69 20.06 -6.38
C PRO A 81 -1.73 19.97 -4.85
N MET A 82 -2.02 18.78 -4.32
CA MET A 82 -2.12 18.52 -2.89
C MET A 82 -1.79 17.06 -2.57
N GLU A 83 -1.62 16.76 -1.29
CA GLU A 83 -1.51 15.37 -0.83
C GLU A 83 -2.88 14.71 -0.81
N LEU A 84 -2.93 13.51 -1.37
CA LEU A 84 -4.13 12.67 -1.35
C LEU A 84 -4.13 11.87 -0.05
N SER A 85 -5.28 11.77 0.61
CA SER A 85 -5.39 11.01 1.85
C SER A 85 -6.69 10.21 1.87
N THR A 86 -6.57 8.93 2.21
CA THR A 86 -7.73 8.07 2.49
C THR A 86 -7.60 7.52 3.90
N TYR A 87 -8.69 7.60 4.65
CA TYR A 87 -8.78 7.01 5.97
C TYR A 87 -9.81 5.89 5.96
N PHE A 88 -9.35 4.65 6.16
CA PHE A 88 -10.22 3.49 6.25
C PHE A 88 -10.50 3.17 7.73
N ARG A 89 -11.77 3.03 8.08
CA ARG A 89 -12.20 2.65 9.43
C ARG A 89 -12.92 1.31 9.38
N ILE A 90 -12.45 0.33 10.14
CA ILE A 90 -13.11 -0.99 10.23
C ILE A 90 -14.38 -0.85 11.09
N ASN A 91 -15.54 -0.58 10.51
CA ASN A 91 -16.78 -0.41 11.29
C ASN A 91 -17.59 -1.71 11.47
N ALA A 92 -17.41 -2.73 10.62
CA ALA A 92 -18.32 -3.89 10.59
C ALA A 92 -17.93 -5.09 11.50
N ALA A 93 -18.97 -5.67 12.11
CA ALA A 93 -19.08 -6.96 12.78
C ALA A 93 -18.52 -8.19 12.06
N LYS A 94 -17.40 -8.79 12.47
CA LYS A 94 -16.97 -10.13 11.97
C LYS A 94 -16.74 -10.21 10.45
N THR A 95 -16.28 -9.12 9.84
CA THR A 95 -16.00 -9.04 8.40
C THR A 95 -14.50 -8.90 8.17
N GLY A 96 -13.95 -9.64 7.21
CA GLY A 96 -12.62 -9.33 6.69
C GLY A 96 -12.67 -8.03 5.90
N GLN A 97 -11.67 -7.15 6.08
CA GLN A 97 -11.50 -5.99 5.22
C GLN A 97 -10.63 -6.38 4.04
N PHE A 98 -11.22 -6.33 2.85
CA PHE A 98 -10.55 -6.62 1.58
C PHE A 98 -10.63 -5.37 0.71
N GLU A 99 -9.59 -4.55 0.78
CA GLU A 99 -9.47 -3.35 -0.03
C GLU A 99 -8.43 -3.51 -1.12
N ARG A 100 -8.69 -2.89 -2.26
CA ARG A 100 -7.74 -2.86 -3.37
C ARG A 100 -7.47 -1.43 -3.82
N THR A 101 -6.21 -1.00 -3.63
CA THR A 101 -5.75 0.31 -4.07
C THR A 101 -4.93 0.18 -5.33
N ILE A 102 -5.26 0.99 -6.35
CA ILE A 102 -4.48 1.09 -7.58
C ILE A 102 -4.09 2.56 -7.77
N LEU A 103 -2.79 2.84 -7.80
CA LEU A 103 -2.24 4.17 -8.03
C LEU A 103 -1.38 4.16 -9.28
N ILE A 104 -1.73 4.99 -10.25
CA ILE A 104 -0.98 5.18 -11.49
C ILE A 104 -0.45 6.60 -11.56
N ALA A 105 0.87 6.72 -11.72
CA ALA A 105 1.55 7.97 -11.98
C ALA A 105 2.11 7.95 -13.41
N ASP A 106 1.49 8.70 -14.32
CA ASP A 106 1.89 8.79 -15.73
C ASP A 106 3.17 9.63 -15.91
N GLU A 107 3.69 9.72 -17.14
CA GLU A 107 5.02 10.27 -17.42
C GLU A 107 5.22 11.67 -16.81
N GLY A 108 6.29 11.88 -16.05
CA GLY A 108 6.63 13.16 -15.44
C GLY A 108 5.66 13.63 -14.35
N SER A 109 4.78 12.76 -13.85
CA SER A 109 3.81 13.11 -12.81
C SER A 109 4.38 12.96 -11.40
N TYR A 110 3.75 13.63 -10.42
CA TYR A 110 4.10 13.52 -9.01
C TYR A 110 2.86 13.41 -8.13
N VAL A 111 2.89 12.52 -7.14
CA VAL A 111 1.85 12.44 -6.10
C VAL A 111 2.39 12.00 -4.75
N SER A 112 1.84 12.60 -3.70
CA SER A 112 1.97 12.16 -2.31
C SER A 112 0.63 11.60 -1.86
N TYR A 113 0.60 10.32 -1.51
CA TYR A 113 -0.60 9.60 -1.07
C TYR A 113 -0.41 9.07 0.33
N ILE A 114 -1.40 9.28 1.20
CA ILE A 114 -1.40 8.90 2.60
C ILE A 114 -2.57 7.94 2.84
N GLU A 115 -2.25 6.75 3.31
CA GLU A 115 -3.21 5.74 3.73
C GLU A 115 -3.22 5.67 5.26
N GLY A 116 -4.36 5.95 5.86
CA GLY A 116 -4.58 5.77 7.29
C GLY A 116 -5.58 4.65 7.54
N CYS A 117 -5.31 3.78 8.52
CA CYS A 117 -6.30 2.80 8.98
C CYS A 117 -6.38 2.78 10.51
N SER A 118 -7.60 2.70 11.06
CA SER A 118 -7.84 2.38 12.46
C SER A 118 -8.98 1.37 12.63
N ALA A 119 -8.88 0.54 13.66
CA ALA A 119 -9.93 -0.40 14.03
C ALA A 119 -10.46 -0.12 15.45
N PRO A 120 -11.77 -0.27 15.68
CA PRO A 120 -12.34 -0.37 17.01
C PRO A 120 -11.93 -1.70 17.67
N VAL A 121 -11.92 -1.69 19.00
CA VAL A 121 -11.67 -2.85 19.86
C VAL A 121 -12.74 -3.94 19.60
N ARG A 122 -12.30 -5.19 19.37
CA ARG A 122 -13.21 -6.35 19.23
C ARG A 122 -12.60 -7.60 19.86
N ASP A 123 -13.47 -8.46 20.39
CA ASP A 123 -13.09 -9.71 21.07
C ASP A 123 -12.81 -10.89 20.12
N SER A 124 -12.86 -10.68 18.80
CA SER A 124 -12.61 -11.72 17.78
C SER A 124 -11.59 -11.24 16.75
N TYR A 125 -10.78 -12.16 16.21
CA TYR A 125 -9.80 -11.84 15.18
C TYR A 125 -10.49 -11.26 13.94
N GLN A 126 -9.97 -10.14 13.45
CA GLN A 126 -10.40 -9.57 12.17
C GLN A 126 -9.23 -9.64 11.19
N LEU A 127 -9.52 -10.12 9.98
CA LEU A 127 -8.53 -10.18 8.90
C LEU A 127 -8.57 -8.87 8.11
N HIS A 128 -7.43 -8.21 8.00
CA HIS A 128 -7.19 -7.13 7.07
C HIS A 128 -6.24 -7.63 5.98
N ALA A 129 -6.78 -7.88 4.79
CA ALA A 129 -6.05 -8.41 3.65
C ALA A 129 -6.18 -7.45 2.46
N ALA A 130 -5.39 -6.38 2.50
CA ALA A 130 -5.35 -5.37 1.45
C ALA A 130 -4.37 -5.75 0.32
N VAL A 131 -4.66 -5.26 -0.88
CA VAL A 131 -3.74 -5.30 -2.03
C VAL A 131 -3.52 -3.87 -2.53
N VAL A 132 -2.26 -3.50 -2.73
CA VAL A 132 -1.88 -2.20 -3.27
C VAL A 132 -0.99 -2.40 -4.49
N GLU A 133 -1.43 -1.84 -5.62
CA GLU A 133 -0.69 -1.81 -6.88
C GLU A 133 -0.32 -0.37 -7.21
N VAL A 134 0.97 -0.10 -7.36
CA VAL A 134 1.47 1.23 -7.75
C VAL A 134 2.23 1.10 -9.07
N ILE A 135 1.89 1.88 -10.08
CA ILE A 135 2.56 1.87 -11.39
C ILE A 135 3.10 3.26 -11.67
N LEU A 136 4.41 3.36 -11.87
CA LEU A 136 5.10 4.61 -12.16
C LEU A 136 5.69 4.56 -13.57
N HIS A 137 5.26 5.48 -14.41
CA HIS A 137 5.80 5.68 -15.75
C HIS A 137 7.05 6.56 -15.72
N LYS A 138 7.57 6.88 -16.90
CA LYS A 138 8.86 7.56 -17.06
C LYS A 138 8.88 8.90 -16.31
N ASP A 139 9.97 9.22 -15.63
CA ASP A 139 10.13 10.46 -14.87
C ASP A 139 9.08 10.72 -13.77
N ALA A 140 8.25 9.73 -13.42
CA ALA A 140 7.20 9.88 -12.40
C ALA A 140 7.71 9.61 -10.98
N GLU A 141 7.19 10.33 -9.98
CA GLU A 141 7.52 10.14 -8.56
C GLU A 141 6.28 9.94 -7.70
N VAL A 142 6.27 8.87 -6.91
CA VAL A 142 5.20 8.55 -5.95
C VAL A 142 5.78 8.45 -4.55
N LYS A 143 5.17 9.18 -3.62
CA LYS A 143 5.35 8.98 -2.18
C LYS A 143 4.10 8.35 -1.61
N TYR A 144 4.25 7.17 -1.03
CA TYR A 144 3.16 6.43 -0.43
C TYR A 144 3.43 6.25 1.06
N SER A 145 2.62 6.91 1.87
CA SER A 145 2.72 6.88 3.32
C SER A 145 1.61 6.01 3.90
N THR A 146 1.94 5.20 4.91
CA THR A 146 0.97 4.39 5.65
C THR A 146 1.11 4.67 7.14
N VAL A 147 0.01 5.09 7.77
CA VAL A 147 -0.06 5.28 9.23
C VAL A 147 -1.14 4.35 9.77
N GLN A 148 -0.72 3.32 10.49
CA GLN A 148 -1.62 2.31 11.02
C GLN A 148 -1.49 2.20 12.53
N ASN A 149 -2.62 2.32 13.23
CA ASN A 149 -2.75 2.03 14.65
C ASN A 149 -3.94 1.10 14.87
N TRP A 150 -3.62 -0.17 15.05
CA TRP A 150 -4.61 -1.25 15.17
C TRP A 150 -4.90 -1.62 16.63
N PHE A 151 -5.93 -2.43 16.83
CA PHE A 151 -6.21 -3.04 18.13
C PHE A 151 -5.47 -4.38 18.25
N SER A 152 -4.66 -4.52 19.32
CA SER A 152 -3.75 -5.65 19.53
C SER A 152 -4.44 -6.93 20.00
N GLY A 153 -5.71 -6.84 20.38
CA GLY A 153 -6.35 -7.87 21.22
C GLY A 153 -6.10 -7.60 22.71
N GLY A 154 -6.90 -8.24 23.56
CA GLY A 154 -6.69 -8.29 25.01
C GLY A 154 -6.47 -9.74 25.45
N ASP A 155 -5.47 -10.01 26.30
CA ASP A 155 -5.15 -11.35 26.83
C ASP A 155 -5.18 -12.48 25.78
N SER A 156 -4.56 -12.23 24.61
CA SER A 156 -4.52 -13.16 23.47
C SER A 156 -5.88 -13.51 22.85
N LYS A 157 -6.91 -12.68 23.07
CA LYS A 157 -8.21 -12.77 22.41
C LYS A 157 -8.39 -11.64 21.41
N GLY A 158 -8.68 -12.01 20.17
CA GLY A 158 -8.94 -11.09 19.08
C GLY A 158 -7.70 -10.31 18.63
N GLY A 159 -7.94 -9.14 18.05
CA GLY A 159 -6.91 -8.32 17.42
C GLY A 159 -6.88 -8.46 15.89
N ILE A 160 -6.08 -7.62 15.25
CA ILE A 160 -6.01 -7.54 13.78
C ILE A 160 -4.92 -8.47 13.24
N LEU A 161 -5.29 -9.25 12.22
CA LEU A 161 -4.37 -9.97 11.35
C LEU A 161 -4.14 -9.12 10.09
N ASN A 162 -2.94 -8.54 9.97
CA ASN A 162 -2.61 -7.57 8.93
C ASN A 162 -1.74 -8.22 7.84
N PHE A 163 -2.39 -8.79 6.83
CA PHE A 163 -1.76 -9.60 5.77
C PHE A 163 -1.88 -8.90 4.41
N VAL A 164 -0.99 -7.95 4.16
CA VAL A 164 -1.12 -7.01 3.03
C VAL A 164 -0.05 -7.29 1.98
N THR A 165 -0.49 -7.27 0.72
CA THR A 165 0.42 -7.31 -0.43
C THR A 165 0.48 -5.94 -1.08
N LYS A 166 1.55 -5.17 -0.83
CA LYS A 166 1.84 -3.91 -1.53
C LYS A 166 2.99 -4.09 -2.50
N ARG A 167 2.83 -3.63 -3.75
CA ARG A 167 3.90 -3.68 -4.74
C ARG A 167 3.82 -2.51 -5.70
N ALA A 168 4.97 -1.89 -5.90
CA ALA A 168 5.18 -0.85 -6.89
C ALA A 168 5.98 -1.40 -8.08
N LEU A 169 5.59 -0.97 -9.27
CA LEU A 169 6.30 -1.17 -10.52
C LEU A 169 6.82 0.19 -11.00
N CYS A 170 8.12 0.41 -10.83
CA CYS A 170 8.86 1.48 -11.46
C CYS A 170 9.12 1.08 -12.93
N GLU A 171 8.08 1.17 -13.76
CA GLU A 171 8.07 0.72 -15.16
C GLU A 171 8.93 1.64 -16.03
N GLY A 172 8.76 2.96 -15.89
CA GLY A 172 9.47 3.93 -16.72
C GLY A 172 10.85 4.30 -16.23
N ALA A 173 11.71 4.77 -17.14
CA ALA A 173 13.03 5.28 -16.79
C ALA A 173 12.92 6.47 -15.83
N ASN A 174 13.88 6.62 -14.92
CA ASN A 174 13.94 7.66 -13.88
C ASN A 174 12.73 7.71 -12.92
N SER A 175 11.86 6.69 -12.94
CA SER A 175 10.73 6.62 -12.00
C SER A 175 11.21 6.42 -10.56
N LYS A 176 10.51 7.03 -9.61
CA LYS A 176 10.89 7.02 -8.19
C LYS A 176 9.72 6.65 -7.29
N MET A 177 9.86 5.57 -6.56
CA MET A 177 8.90 5.11 -5.57
C MET A 177 9.47 5.27 -4.16
N SER A 178 8.66 5.83 -3.24
CA SER A 178 9.01 5.94 -1.83
C SER A 178 7.89 5.40 -0.95
N TRP A 179 8.16 4.27 -0.27
CA TRP A 179 7.30 3.72 0.77
C TRP A 179 7.70 4.30 2.12
N THR A 180 6.75 4.88 2.85
CA THR A 180 6.95 5.33 4.23
C THR A 180 5.87 4.71 5.11
N GLN A 181 6.25 4.06 6.21
CA GLN A 181 5.26 3.43 7.08
C GLN A 181 5.59 3.58 8.57
N SER A 182 4.53 3.77 9.35
CA SER A 182 4.52 3.67 10.80
C SER A 182 3.42 2.70 11.20
N GLU A 183 3.82 1.59 11.82
CA GLU A 183 2.95 0.44 12.06
C GLU A 183 2.97 0.07 13.53
N THR A 184 1.77 0.00 14.13
CA THR A 184 1.57 -0.46 15.50
C THR A 184 0.21 -1.15 15.66
N GLY A 185 0.08 -1.96 16.70
CA GLY A 185 -1.23 -2.36 17.22
C GLY A 185 -1.85 -3.61 16.61
N SER A 186 -1.27 -4.29 15.60
CA SER A 186 -1.83 -5.57 15.11
C SER A 186 -1.45 -6.73 16.02
N ALA A 187 -2.27 -7.78 16.08
CA ALA A 187 -1.88 -9.02 16.76
C ALA A 187 -0.79 -9.75 15.96
N ILE A 188 -1.01 -9.89 14.65
CA ILE A 188 -0.01 -10.42 13.71
C ILE A 188 0.09 -9.48 12.51
N THR A 189 1.31 -9.08 12.17
CA THR A 189 1.60 -8.32 10.94
C THR A 189 2.46 -9.13 10.00
N TRP A 190 2.03 -9.25 8.74
CA TRP A 190 2.82 -9.89 7.68
C TRP A 190 2.80 -9.05 6.41
N LYS A 191 3.88 -8.29 6.17
CA LYS A 191 3.92 -7.29 5.09
C LYS A 191 5.30 -7.13 4.48
N TYR A 192 5.32 -7.09 3.14
CA TYR A 192 6.53 -6.82 2.37
C TYR A 192 6.29 -5.84 1.22
N PRO A 193 6.07 -4.53 1.48
CA PRO A 193 6.00 -3.53 0.41
C PRO A 193 7.22 -3.64 -0.49
N SER A 194 6.95 -3.88 -1.77
CA SER A 194 7.98 -4.24 -2.74
C SER A 194 8.10 -3.18 -3.83
N VAL A 195 9.30 -3.03 -4.40
CA VAL A 195 9.54 -2.19 -5.58
C VAL A 195 10.24 -3.03 -6.65
N ILE A 196 9.61 -3.13 -7.81
CA ILE A 196 10.21 -3.66 -9.03
C ILE A 196 10.80 -2.47 -9.80
N LEU A 197 12.13 -2.39 -9.83
CA LEU A 197 12.90 -1.34 -10.48
C LEU A 197 13.19 -1.76 -11.93
N GLN A 198 12.17 -1.64 -12.79
CA GLN A 198 12.22 -2.08 -14.18
C GLN A 198 12.90 -1.05 -15.09
N GLY A 199 12.51 0.22 -14.98
CA GLY A 199 13.08 1.30 -15.78
C GLY A 199 14.53 1.61 -15.40
N ASP A 200 15.32 2.00 -16.40
CA ASP A 200 16.69 2.48 -16.18
C ASP A 200 16.69 3.72 -15.27
N ASN A 201 17.69 3.82 -14.39
CA ASN A 201 17.85 4.85 -13.37
C ASN A 201 16.66 4.94 -12.36
N SER A 202 15.77 3.93 -12.30
CA SER A 202 14.67 3.95 -11.34
C SER A 202 15.17 3.83 -9.90
N ILE A 203 14.41 4.45 -8.98
CA ILE A 203 14.76 4.58 -7.57
C ILE A 203 13.65 4.01 -6.70
N GLY A 204 14.01 3.16 -5.75
CA GLY A 204 13.10 2.59 -4.74
C GLY A 204 13.54 2.96 -3.33
N GLU A 205 12.66 3.53 -2.54
CA GLU A 205 12.92 3.90 -1.14
C GLU A 205 11.90 3.23 -0.23
N PHE A 206 12.37 2.80 0.93
CA PHE A 206 11.54 2.21 1.98
C PHE A 206 11.99 2.71 3.35
N PHE A 207 11.08 3.35 4.06
CA PHE A 207 11.26 3.85 5.41
C PHE A 207 10.19 3.23 6.31
N SER A 208 10.59 2.49 7.33
CA SER A 208 9.65 1.77 8.21
C SER A 208 9.98 1.96 9.67
N VAL A 209 8.96 2.26 10.46
CA VAL A 209 8.95 2.14 11.92
C VAL A 209 7.89 1.12 12.30
N ALA A 210 8.27 0.05 12.98
CA ALA A 210 7.36 -1.00 13.43
C ALA A 210 7.47 -1.18 14.95
N LEU A 211 6.38 -0.97 15.67
CA LEU A 211 6.30 -1.14 17.12
C LEU A 211 5.46 -2.37 17.47
N THR A 212 6.03 -3.27 18.27
CA THR A 212 5.33 -4.40 18.87
C THR A 212 5.43 -4.35 20.40
N SER A 213 4.38 -4.80 21.07
CA SER A 213 4.29 -4.88 22.54
C SER A 213 3.41 -6.05 22.97
N GLY A 214 3.41 -6.40 24.25
CA GLY A 214 2.56 -7.49 24.74
C GLY A 214 2.99 -8.83 24.15
N HIS A 215 2.10 -9.49 23.39
CA HIS A 215 2.36 -10.76 22.68
C HIS A 215 2.18 -10.60 21.16
N GLN A 216 2.31 -9.38 20.64
CA GLN A 216 2.20 -9.12 19.21
C GLN A 216 3.33 -9.80 18.44
N GLN A 217 3.04 -10.18 17.20
CA GLN A 217 4.03 -10.72 16.27
C GLN A 217 4.07 -9.89 15.00
N ALA A 218 5.26 -9.52 14.54
CA ALA A 218 5.45 -8.83 13.29
C ALA A 218 6.54 -9.52 12.47
N ASP A 219 6.21 -9.93 11.25
CA ASP A 219 7.17 -10.27 10.19
C ASP A 219 6.99 -9.24 9.07
N THR A 220 7.85 -8.22 9.10
CA THR A 220 7.75 -7.05 8.22
C THR A 220 9.04 -6.83 7.46
N GLY A 221 8.95 -6.22 6.29
CA GLY A 221 10.14 -5.74 5.59
C GLY A 221 9.82 -5.29 4.19
N THR A 222 10.78 -5.42 3.28
CA THR A 222 10.62 -4.92 1.90
C THR A 222 11.39 -5.79 0.92
N LYS A 223 10.94 -5.79 -0.35
CA LYS A 223 11.67 -6.45 -1.45
C LYS A 223 12.00 -5.43 -2.53
N MET A 224 13.28 -5.23 -2.78
CA MET A 224 13.79 -4.37 -3.87
C MET A 224 14.33 -5.28 -4.97
N ILE A 225 13.73 -5.21 -6.16
CA ILE A 225 14.07 -6.07 -7.31
C ILE A 225 14.64 -5.17 -8.41
N HIS A 226 15.95 -5.22 -8.60
CA HIS A 226 16.68 -4.43 -9.57
C HIS A 226 16.74 -5.13 -10.93
N ILE A 227 16.16 -4.49 -11.95
CA ILE A 227 16.12 -5.00 -13.33
C ILE A 227 16.80 -4.02 -14.29
N GLY A 228 16.45 -2.72 -14.21
CA GLY A 228 17.01 -1.68 -15.06
C GLY A 228 18.48 -1.34 -14.74
N LYS A 229 19.14 -0.66 -15.67
CA LYS A 229 20.50 -0.12 -15.50
C LYS A 229 20.50 0.99 -14.45
N ASN A 230 21.59 1.11 -13.69
CA ASN A 230 21.82 2.20 -12.72
C ASN A 230 20.69 2.39 -11.69
N THR A 231 19.93 1.34 -11.39
CA THR A 231 18.86 1.41 -10.40
C THR A 231 19.43 1.56 -9.00
N LYS A 232 18.69 2.29 -8.15
CA LYS A 232 19.09 2.57 -6.76
C LYS A 232 17.99 2.17 -5.79
N SER A 233 18.37 1.59 -4.65
CA SER A 233 17.46 1.40 -3.54
C SER A 233 18.02 1.86 -2.20
N THR A 234 17.13 2.39 -1.36
CA THR A 234 17.42 2.75 0.04
C THR A 234 16.40 2.09 0.95
N ILE A 235 16.88 1.37 1.96
CA ILE A 235 16.03 0.70 2.93
C ILE A 235 16.44 1.12 4.34
N ILE A 236 15.53 1.79 5.05
CA ILE A 236 15.70 2.15 6.46
C ILE A 236 14.55 1.53 7.25
N ALA A 237 14.86 0.55 8.08
CA ALA A 237 13.88 -0.10 8.94
C ALA A 237 14.31 0.02 10.40
N LYS A 238 13.37 0.47 11.25
CA LYS A 238 13.51 0.58 12.70
C LYS A 238 12.39 -0.25 13.34
N GLY A 239 12.76 -1.41 13.86
CA GLY A 239 11.88 -2.22 14.72
C GLY A 239 12.06 -1.83 16.17
N ILE A 240 10.95 -1.73 16.91
CA ILE A 240 10.92 -1.51 18.36
C ILE A 240 10.07 -2.64 18.93
N SER A 241 10.64 -3.44 19.83
CA SER A 241 9.92 -4.53 20.50
C SER A 241 9.87 -4.28 22.01
N ALA A 242 8.73 -4.59 22.62
CA ALA A 242 8.54 -4.48 24.07
C ALA A 242 7.74 -5.67 24.62
N GLY A 243 7.84 -5.92 25.93
CA GLY A 243 7.12 -7.01 26.58
C GLY A 243 7.59 -8.40 26.10
N HIS A 244 6.64 -9.25 25.72
CA HIS A 244 6.88 -10.61 25.20
C HIS A 244 6.64 -10.69 23.68
N SER A 245 6.73 -9.56 22.99
CA SER A 245 6.42 -9.48 21.56
C SER A 245 7.61 -9.86 20.68
N GLU A 246 7.31 -10.32 19.47
CA GLU A 246 8.31 -10.68 18.48
C GLU A 246 8.24 -9.74 17.28
N ASN A 247 9.37 -9.11 16.95
CA ASN A 247 9.49 -8.20 15.82
C ASN A 247 10.63 -8.65 14.92
N THR A 248 10.27 -9.22 13.78
CA THR A 248 11.20 -9.74 12.78
C THR A 248 11.19 -8.83 11.57
N TYR A 249 12.39 -8.36 11.20
CA TYR A 249 12.62 -7.75 9.90
C TYR A 249 13.07 -8.79 8.88
N ARG A 250 12.36 -8.91 7.76
CA ARG A 250 12.71 -9.78 6.64
C ARG A 250 12.67 -9.01 5.32
N GLY A 251 13.85 -8.77 4.74
CA GLY A 251 14.01 -8.06 3.48
C GLY A 251 14.63 -8.90 2.37
N LEU A 252 14.45 -8.46 1.12
CA LEU A 252 15.14 -9.01 -0.05
C LEU A 252 15.68 -7.87 -0.92
N VAL A 253 16.95 -7.93 -1.28
CA VAL A 253 17.50 -7.14 -2.39
C VAL A 253 17.98 -8.12 -3.45
N LYS A 254 17.34 -8.08 -4.62
CA LYS A 254 17.65 -8.97 -5.75
C LYS A 254 18.12 -8.13 -6.93
N ILE A 255 19.30 -8.46 -7.46
CA ILE A 255 19.86 -7.82 -8.66
C ILE A 255 19.88 -8.87 -9.78
N LEU A 256 19.22 -8.57 -10.89
CA LEU A 256 19.25 -9.46 -12.06
C LEU A 256 20.58 -9.32 -12.84
N PRO A 257 21.02 -10.38 -13.55
CA PRO A 257 22.31 -10.37 -14.27
C PRO A 257 22.43 -9.24 -15.30
N GLY A 258 23.65 -8.73 -15.47
CA GLY A 258 23.99 -7.78 -16.54
C GLY A 258 23.99 -6.29 -16.15
N GLN A 259 23.83 -5.94 -14.87
CA GLN A 259 23.62 -4.55 -14.43
C GLN A 259 24.64 -4.03 -13.42
N LYS A 260 24.97 -2.74 -13.51
CA LYS A 260 25.64 -1.96 -12.44
C LYS A 260 24.55 -1.26 -11.61
N THR A 261 24.40 -1.64 -10.34
CA THR A 261 23.33 -1.14 -9.45
C THR A 261 23.88 -0.79 -8.08
N ARG A 262 23.21 0.11 -7.35
CA ARG A 262 23.59 0.50 -5.98
C ARG A 262 22.44 0.30 -5.01
N ALA A 263 22.63 -0.58 -4.03
CA ALA A 263 21.68 -0.78 -2.92
C ALA A 263 22.34 -0.35 -1.60
N THR A 264 21.63 0.41 -0.77
CA THR A 264 22.07 0.79 0.57
C THR A 264 21.09 0.25 1.62
N LEU A 265 21.61 -0.48 2.61
CA LEU A 265 20.83 -1.15 3.66
C LEU A 265 21.41 -0.83 5.05
N PRO A 266 21.12 0.34 5.64
CA PRO A 266 21.32 0.54 7.06
C PRO A 266 20.16 -0.10 7.85
N SER A 267 20.26 -1.39 8.17
CA SER A 267 19.35 -2.02 9.13
C SER A 267 19.86 -1.79 10.54
N ALA A 268 19.08 -1.12 11.38
CA ALA A 268 19.34 -1.02 12.81
C ALA A 268 18.11 -1.54 13.56
N ILE A 269 18.13 -2.81 13.93
CA ILE A 269 17.23 -3.36 14.94
C ILE A 269 17.82 -2.92 16.28
N ARG A 270 17.11 -2.08 17.03
CA ARG A 270 17.44 -1.81 18.43
C ARG A 270 16.43 -2.57 19.28
N CYS A 271 16.90 -3.67 19.88
CA CYS A 271 16.21 -4.35 20.97
C CYS A 271 16.26 -3.50 22.24
#